data_AF-A0A0M0LPS6-F1
#
_entry.id   AF-A0A0M0LPS6-F1
#
_cell.length_a   1.000
_cell.length_b   1.000
_cell.length_c   1.000
_cell.angle_alpha   90.00
_cell.angle_beta   90.00
_cell.angle_gamma   90.00
#
_symmetry.space_group_name_H-M   'P 1'
#
loop_
_entity.id
_entity.type
_entity.pdbx_description
1 polymer ?
#
loop_
_entity_poly.entity_id
_entity_poly.type
_entity_poly.pdbx_seq_one_letter_code
_entity_poly.pdbx_strand_id
1 'polypeptide(L)'
;MHFNPRSIALARDVVNAEAVNGKLRVVAVESCPTRWNATLEAQPAGSAMRWICDNEMQAAAEAGQAFPDVKIELVDQTIEETGRRVVQIVALTLAELVTFRWDRIGSDLSMALEHVKGEAALKTLAPTALLDPRLLLGAPLSFVRYPLSLGLKSPLLLGILSLIVLAANQDFGAEDTALELAGSLAFAAFETIVLGRVLLVALLEERNYVLARNIRKAAFGAKPDGTIVAVLGMAHLNGVAALLESSRIV
;
A
#
# COMPACT_ATOMS: atom_id res chain seq x y z
N MET A 1 -3.92 -6.31 5.47
CA MET A 1 -4.91 -5.27 5.05
C MET A 1 -4.82 -4.13 6.03
N HIS A 2 -4.57 -2.89 5.62
CA HIS A 2 -4.33 -1.79 6.55
C HIS A 2 -5.44 -1.58 7.59
N PHE A 3 -5.04 -1.24 8.81
CA PHE A 3 -5.91 -0.93 9.96
C PHE A 3 -6.82 -2.10 10.39
N ASN A 4 -6.63 -3.29 9.83
CA ASN A 4 -7.48 -4.44 10.11
C ASN A 4 -7.00 -5.13 11.40
N PRO A 5 -7.86 -5.29 12.43
CA PRO A 5 -7.45 -5.88 13.71
C PRO A 5 -6.71 -7.22 13.59
N ARG A 6 -7.11 -8.07 12.63
CA ARG A 6 -6.45 -9.36 12.40
C ARG A 6 -5.10 -9.21 11.73
N SER A 7 -4.96 -8.27 10.79
CA SER A 7 -3.67 -7.96 10.17
C SER A 7 -2.70 -7.35 11.19
N ILE A 8 -3.18 -6.47 12.06
CA ILE A 8 -2.40 -5.86 13.14
C ILE A 8 -1.89 -6.92 14.12
N ALA A 9 -2.78 -7.79 14.59
CA ALA A 9 -2.41 -8.88 15.48
C ALA A 9 -1.37 -9.81 14.82
N LEU A 10 -1.61 -10.21 13.56
CA LEU A 10 -0.66 -11.05 12.82
C LEU A 10 0.73 -10.41 12.71
N ALA A 11 0.80 -9.12 12.36
CA ALA A 11 2.08 -8.41 12.23
C ALA A 11 2.86 -8.39 13.55
N ARG A 12 2.17 -8.09 14.67
CA ARG A 12 2.76 -8.12 16.02
C ARG A 12 3.21 -9.52 16.43
N ASP A 13 2.34 -10.51 16.23
CA ASP A 13 2.56 -11.86 16.74
C ASP A 13 3.70 -12.57 15.99
N VAL A 14 3.85 -12.34 14.67
CA VAL A 14 4.98 -12.84 13.88
C VAL A 14 6.30 -12.22 14.34
N VAL A 15 6.34 -10.90 14.56
CA VAL A 15 7.53 -10.22 15.08
C VAL A 15 7.92 -10.77 16.45
N ASN A 16 6.96 -10.88 17.38
CA ASN A 16 7.22 -11.43 18.70
C ASN A 16 7.71 -12.88 18.64
N ALA A 17 7.12 -13.73 17.81
CA ALA A 17 7.52 -15.13 17.67
C ALA A 17 8.98 -15.25 17.19
N GLU A 18 9.37 -14.51 16.16
CA GLU A 18 10.75 -14.53 15.65
C GLU A 18 11.75 -13.90 16.64
N ALA A 19 11.32 -12.87 17.37
CA ALA A 19 12.14 -12.20 18.38
C ALA A 19 12.42 -13.08 19.60
N VAL A 20 11.38 -13.72 20.15
CA VAL A 20 11.50 -14.66 21.29
C VAL A 20 12.40 -15.84 20.94
N ASN A 21 12.38 -16.30 19.68
CA ASN A 21 13.28 -17.34 19.19
C ASN A 21 14.74 -16.87 18.98
N GLY A 22 15.05 -15.60 19.25
CA GLY A 22 16.39 -15.03 19.08
C GLY A 22 16.84 -14.92 17.62
N LYS A 23 15.92 -15.12 16.66
CA LYS A 23 16.21 -15.15 15.23
C LYS A 23 15.98 -13.79 14.57
N LEU A 24 15.03 -13.00 15.05
CA LEU A 24 14.72 -11.71 14.47
C LEU A 24 15.93 -10.76 14.55
N ARG A 25 16.21 -10.09 13.43
CA ARG A 25 17.22 -9.01 13.35
C ARG A 25 16.65 -7.70 12.90
N VAL A 26 15.68 -7.75 11.98
CA VAL A 26 15.10 -6.54 11.41
C VAL A 26 13.60 -6.67 11.27
N VAL A 27 12.89 -5.62 11.68
CA VAL A 27 11.50 -5.37 11.30
C VAL A 27 11.52 -4.30 10.20
N ALA A 28 11.22 -4.70 8.98
CA ALA A 28 11.12 -3.80 7.84
C ALA A 28 9.68 -3.33 7.69
N VAL A 29 9.46 -2.02 7.77
CA VAL A 29 8.12 -1.42 7.80
C VAL A 29 7.90 -0.61 6.52
N GLU A 30 6.77 -0.82 5.84
CA GLU A 30 6.33 -0.02 4.69
C GLU A 30 5.92 1.40 5.13
N SER A 31 6.92 2.19 5.47
CA SER A 31 6.81 3.62 5.74
C SER A 31 8.13 4.30 5.41
N CYS A 32 8.09 5.62 5.33
CA CYS A 32 9.26 6.48 5.19
C CYS A 32 9.32 7.45 6.38
N PRO A 33 10.46 8.13 6.64
CA PRO A 33 10.62 8.98 7.81
C PRO A 33 9.51 10.01 8.00
N THR A 34 9.11 10.72 6.93
CA THR A 34 8.04 11.72 6.97
C THR A 34 6.70 11.13 7.44
N ARG A 35 6.27 10.02 6.81
CA ARG A 35 5.01 9.34 7.18
C ARG A 35 5.08 8.70 8.56
N TRP A 36 6.24 8.16 8.91
CA TRP A 36 6.46 7.53 10.21
C TRP A 36 6.35 8.55 11.34
N ASN A 37 7.05 9.68 11.21
CA ASN A 37 7.03 10.75 12.21
C ASN A 37 5.63 11.36 12.37
N ALA A 38 4.93 11.64 11.26
CA ALA A 38 3.54 12.09 11.31
C ALA A 38 2.60 11.06 11.97
N THR A 39 2.90 9.76 11.82
CA THR A 39 2.14 8.70 12.48
C THR A 39 2.44 8.66 13.99
N LEU A 40 3.70 8.79 14.40
CA LEU A 40 4.07 8.85 15.82
C LEU A 40 3.52 10.11 16.52
N GLU A 41 3.48 11.24 15.83
CA GLU A 41 2.92 12.49 16.35
C GLU A 41 1.39 12.39 16.51
N ALA A 42 0.69 11.88 15.49
CA ALA A 42 -0.77 11.75 15.54
C ALA A 42 -1.25 10.59 16.44
N GLN A 43 -0.42 9.55 16.60
CA GLN A 43 -0.77 8.29 17.27
C GLN A 43 0.38 7.82 18.19
N PRO A 44 0.74 8.60 19.24
CA PRO A 44 1.82 8.24 20.13
C PRO A 44 1.47 6.98 20.94
N ALA A 45 2.49 6.16 21.25
CA ALA A 45 2.31 4.91 21.98
C ALA A 45 1.56 5.13 23.31
N GLY A 46 0.57 4.27 23.59
CA GLY A 46 -0.29 4.38 24.77
C GLY A 46 -1.41 5.41 24.70
N SER A 47 -1.49 6.22 23.64
CA SER A 47 -2.59 7.19 23.47
C SER A 47 -3.90 6.55 23.00
N ALA A 48 -5.02 7.24 23.24
CA ALA A 48 -6.32 6.84 22.68
C ALA A 48 -6.30 6.80 21.15
N MET A 49 -5.59 7.74 20.50
CA MET A 49 -5.48 7.77 19.04
C MET A 49 -4.70 6.59 18.48
N ARG A 50 -3.68 6.10 19.20
CA ARG A 50 -2.97 4.86 18.86
C ARG A 50 -3.89 3.64 18.89
N TRP A 51 -4.85 3.57 19.82
CA TRP A 51 -5.83 2.49 19.91
C TRP A 51 -6.93 2.60 18.84
N ILE A 52 -7.43 3.81 18.59
CA ILE A 52 -8.48 4.06 17.60
C ILE A 52 -7.95 3.81 16.18
N CYS A 53 -6.79 4.37 15.84
CA CYS A 53 -6.18 4.33 14.51
C CYS A 53 -5.05 3.29 14.42
N ASP A 54 -5.16 2.21 15.18
CA ASP A 54 -4.15 1.15 15.24
C ASP A 54 -3.83 0.60 13.83
N ASN A 55 -2.55 0.30 13.58
CA ASN A 55 -2.03 -0.11 12.29
C ASN A 55 -0.88 -1.13 12.42
N GLU A 56 -0.70 -1.93 11.37
CA GLU A 56 0.22 -3.06 11.31
C GLU A 56 1.68 -2.62 11.49
N MET A 57 2.02 -1.48 10.88
CA MET A 57 3.36 -0.92 10.86
C MET A 57 3.83 -0.53 12.25
N GLN A 58 3.03 0.25 13.00
CA GLN A 58 3.34 0.61 14.38
C GLN A 58 3.34 -0.61 15.30
N ALA A 59 2.35 -1.50 15.18
CA ALA A 59 2.27 -2.69 16.03
C ALA A 59 3.50 -3.61 15.87
N ALA A 60 3.99 -3.79 14.64
CA ALA A 60 5.20 -4.56 14.37
C ALA A 60 6.46 -3.85 14.87
N ALA A 61 6.58 -2.55 14.67
CA ALA A 61 7.74 -1.79 15.13
C ALA A 61 7.84 -1.78 16.66
N GLU A 62 6.73 -1.54 17.36
CA GLU A 62 6.66 -1.56 18.83
C GLU A 62 7.02 -2.95 19.38
N ALA A 63 6.55 -4.02 18.74
CA ALA A 63 6.92 -5.40 19.09
C ALA A 63 8.42 -5.65 18.93
N GLY A 64 9.02 -5.17 17.84
CA GLY A 64 10.46 -5.31 17.61
C GLY A 64 11.30 -4.48 18.59
N GLN A 65 10.86 -3.25 18.91
CA GLN A 65 11.55 -2.34 19.84
C GLN A 65 11.65 -2.87 21.27
N ALA A 66 10.80 -3.83 21.65
CA ALA A 66 10.90 -4.51 22.94
C ALA A 66 12.19 -5.35 23.07
N PHE A 67 12.92 -5.58 21.97
CA PHE A 67 14.14 -6.39 21.92
C PHE A 67 15.35 -5.54 21.49
N PRO A 68 16.42 -5.44 22.31
CA PRO A 68 17.55 -4.55 22.05
C PRO A 68 18.32 -4.82 20.74
N ASP A 69 18.36 -6.09 20.30
CA ASP A 69 19.13 -6.52 19.12
C ASP A 69 18.34 -6.43 17.80
N VAL A 70 17.08 -5.96 17.85
CA VAL A 70 16.19 -5.88 16.68
C VAL A 70 16.19 -4.45 16.14
N LYS A 71 16.57 -4.29 14.88
CA LYS A 71 16.54 -3.01 14.18
C LYS A 71 15.18 -2.78 13.53
N ILE A 72 14.65 -1.57 13.63
CA ILE A 72 13.47 -1.14 12.87
C ILE A 72 13.96 -0.36 11.65
N GLU A 73 13.55 -0.80 10.45
CA GLU A 73 13.94 -0.19 9.18
C GLU A 73 12.71 0.30 8.42
N LEU A 74 12.74 1.56 8.01
CA LEU A 74 11.71 2.17 7.17
C LEU A 74 12.11 1.93 5.72
N VAL A 75 11.42 1.01 5.04
CA VAL A 75 11.88 0.49 3.74
C VAL A 75 11.20 1.16 2.54
N ASP A 76 10.39 2.18 2.76
CA ASP A 76 9.66 2.82 1.69
C ASP A 76 10.31 4.11 1.17
N GLN A 77 9.90 4.53 -0.01
CA GLN A 77 10.29 5.82 -0.60
C GLN A 77 9.59 6.99 0.08
N THR A 78 10.13 8.19 -0.13
CA THR A 78 9.56 9.42 0.42
C THR A 78 8.20 9.73 -0.20
N ILE A 79 7.37 10.48 0.53
CA ILE A 79 6.04 10.85 0.02
C ILE A 79 6.17 11.85 -1.14
N GLU A 80 7.22 12.66 -1.15
CA GLU A 80 7.56 13.62 -2.18
C GLU A 80 7.96 12.93 -3.49
N GLU A 81 8.75 11.86 -3.44
CA GLU A 81 9.08 11.03 -4.59
C GLU A 81 7.83 10.35 -5.15
N THR A 82 6.99 9.80 -4.27
CA THR A 82 5.71 9.20 -4.66
C THR A 82 4.82 10.23 -5.36
N GLY A 83 4.65 11.42 -4.78
CA GLY A 83 3.84 12.49 -5.35
C GLY A 83 4.36 12.96 -6.71
N ARG A 84 5.68 13.16 -6.84
CA ARG A 84 6.29 13.52 -8.13
C ARG A 84 6.02 12.45 -9.19
N ARG A 85 6.08 11.18 -8.80
CA ARG A 85 5.89 10.07 -9.73
C ARG A 85 4.43 9.91 -10.16
N VAL A 86 3.49 10.11 -9.24
CA VAL A 86 2.05 10.19 -9.56
C VAL A 86 1.79 11.28 -10.60
N VAL A 87 2.32 12.50 -10.40
CA VAL A 87 2.15 13.60 -11.36
C VAL A 87 2.73 13.25 -12.74
N GLN A 88 3.90 12.60 -12.77
CA GLN A 88 4.51 12.16 -14.02
C GLN A 88 3.66 11.12 -14.75
N ILE A 89 3.12 10.12 -14.05
CA ILE A 89 2.26 9.10 -14.66
C ILE A 89 0.93 9.70 -15.13
N VAL A 90 0.34 10.64 -14.39
CA VAL A 90 -0.85 11.38 -14.86
C VAL A 90 -0.52 12.13 -16.15
N ALA A 91 0.53 12.96 -16.16
CA ALA A 91 0.91 13.74 -17.34
C ALA A 91 1.23 12.86 -18.56
N LEU A 92 1.96 11.76 -18.35
CA LEU A 92 2.26 10.79 -19.40
C LEU A 92 0.99 10.11 -19.92
N THR A 93 0.07 9.72 -19.03
CA THR A 93 -1.20 9.11 -19.43
C THR A 93 -2.05 10.07 -20.25
N LEU A 94 -2.13 11.35 -19.86
CA LEU A 94 -2.84 12.36 -20.64
C LEU A 94 -2.22 12.53 -22.04
N ALA A 95 -0.89 12.62 -22.12
CA ALA A 95 -0.19 12.71 -23.39
C ALA A 95 -0.44 11.48 -24.28
N GLU A 96 -0.42 10.28 -23.70
CA GLU A 96 -0.64 9.02 -24.43
C GLU A 96 -2.10 8.85 -24.88
N LEU A 97 -3.07 9.32 -24.10
CA LEU A 97 -4.47 9.34 -24.51
C LEU A 97 -4.69 10.27 -25.70
N VAL A 98 -4.11 11.48 -25.66
CA VAL A 98 -4.20 12.46 -26.77
C VAL A 98 -3.47 11.97 -28.02
N THR A 99 -2.38 11.21 -27.85
CA THR A 99 -1.59 10.65 -28.96
C THR A 99 -2.03 9.23 -29.35
N PHE A 100 -3.14 8.73 -28.81
CA PHE A 100 -3.72 7.41 -29.09
C PHE A 100 -2.74 6.23 -28.89
N ARG A 101 -1.83 6.34 -27.91
CA ARG A 101 -0.81 5.34 -27.55
C ARG A 101 -1.36 4.27 -26.59
N TRP A 102 -2.45 3.64 -27.01
CA TRP A 102 -3.11 2.57 -26.25
C TRP A 102 -2.22 1.36 -26.01
N ASP A 103 -1.23 1.12 -26.89
CA ASP A 103 -0.21 0.09 -26.74
C ASP A 103 0.58 0.23 -25.44
N ARG A 104 0.97 1.47 -25.09
CA ARG A 104 1.75 1.78 -23.89
C ARG A 104 0.92 1.65 -22.63
N ILE A 105 -0.29 2.23 -22.65
CA ILE A 105 -1.26 2.13 -21.54
C ILE A 105 -1.56 0.66 -21.22
N GLY A 106 -1.85 -0.15 -22.24
CA GLY A 106 -2.15 -1.57 -22.07
C GLY A 106 -0.96 -2.36 -21.55
N SER A 107 0.25 -2.09 -22.06
CA SER A 107 1.48 -2.76 -21.60
C SER A 107 1.74 -2.50 -20.11
N ASP A 108 1.67 -1.24 -19.68
CA ASP A 108 1.92 -0.87 -18.28
C ASP A 108 0.90 -1.49 -17.33
N LEU A 109 -0.39 -1.44 -17.69
CA LEU A 109 -1.44 -2.06 -16.89
C LEU A 109 -1.26 -3.58 -16.81
N SER A 110 -0.88 -4.23 -17.92
CA SER A 110 -0.64 -5.68 -17.94
C SER A 110 0.51 -6.07 -17.01
N MET A 111 1.66 -5.38 -17.13
CA MET A 111 2.83 -5.66 -16.28
C MET A 111 2.50 -5.41 -14.81
N ALA A 112 1.86 -4.29 -14.48
CA ALA A 112 1.50 -3.99 -13.10
C ALA A 112 0.48 -4.97 -12.50
N LEU A 113 -0.44 -5.50 -13.31
CA LEU A 113 -1.39 -6.54 -12.88
C LEU A 113 -0.73 -7.87 -12.54
N GLU A 114 0.41 -8.21 -13.16
CA GLU A 114 1.18 -9.41 -12.81
C GLU A 114 1.68 -9.35 -11.36
N HIS A 115 2.11 -8.16 -10.90
CA HIS A 115 2.52 -7.93 -9.51
C HIS A 115 1.37 -8.07 -8.50
N VAL A 116 0.11 -7.91 -8.92
CA VAL A 116 -1.08 -8.09 -8.06
C VAL A 116 -1.46 -9.55 -7.94
N LYS A 117 -1.46 -10.29 -9.06
CA LYS A 117 -2.01 -11.65 -9.12
C LYS A 117 -1.25 -12.67 -8.27
N GLY A 118 0.03 -12.42 -8.02
CA GLY A 118 0.90 -13.32 -7.30
C GLY A 118 1.25 -14.58 -8.10
N GLU A 119 2.34 -15.23 -7.72
CA GLU A 119 2.77 -16.50 -8.29
C GLU A 119 2.53 -17.65 -7.32
N ALA A 120 1.89 -18.72 -7.80
CA ALA A 120 1.57 -19.89 -6.98
C ALA A 120 2.82 -20.60 -6.41
N ALA A 121 3.94 -20.52 -7.13
CA ALA A 121 5.22 -21.11 -6.70
C ALA A 121 5.79 -20.44 -5.43
N LEU A 122 5.50 -19.17 -5.22
CA LEU A 122 6.07 -18.30 -4.20
C LEU A 122 5.31 -18.31 -2.85
N LYS A 123 4.30 -19.19 -2.68
CA LYS A 123 3.34 -19.13 -1.55
C LYS A 123 2.79 -17.70 -1.32
N THR A 124 2.58 -16.96 -2.41
CA THR A 124 2.01 -15.61 -2.38
C THR A 124 0.52 -15.63 -2.02
N LEU A 125 -0.06 -14.46 -1.75
CA LEU A 125 -1.49 -14.35 -1.48
C LEU A 125 -2.28 -14.68 -2.74
N ALA A 126 -3.13 -15.70 -2.65
CA ALA A 126 -4.13 -15.96 -3.68
C ALA A 126 -5.11 -14.77 -3.79
N PRO A 127 -5.72 -14.51 -4.95
CA PRO A 127 -6.74 -13.47 -5.10
C PRO A 127 -7.91 -13.60 -4.10
N THR A 128 -8.21 -14.82 -3.68
CA THR A 128 -9.23 -15.15 -2.66
C THR A 128 -8.83 -14.77 -1.25
N ALA A 129 -7.58 -14.38 -0.98
CA ALA A 129 -7.15 -13.92 0.34
C ALA A 129 -7.93 -12.68 0.81
N LEU A 130 -8.40 -11.84 -0.11
CA LEU A 130 -9.30 -10.71 0.19
C LEU A 130 -10.65 -11.15 0.76
N LEU A 131 -11.06 -12.37 0.46
CA LEU A 131 -12.32 -12.96 0.89
C LEU A 131 -12.16 -13.81 2.16
N ASP A 132 -10.99 -13.78 2.82
CA ASP A 132 -10.82 -14.45 4.12
C ASP A 132 -11.89 -13.91 5.09
N PRO A 133 -12.79 -14.76 5.62
CA PRO A 133 -13.84 -14.33 6.54
C PRO A 133 -13.31 -13.53 7.73
N ARG A 134 -12.09 -13.83 8.20
CA ARG A 134 -11.45 -13.13 9.32
C ARG A 134 -11.07 -11.70 8.95
N LEU A 135 -10.62 -11.48 7.72
CA LEU A 135 -10.33 -10.14 7.19
C LEU A 135 -11.63 -9.39 6.92
N LEU A 136 -12.62 -10.03 6.32
CA LEU A 136 -13.95 -9.45 6.05
C LEU A 136 -14.64 -8.97 7.33
N LEU A 137 -14.58 -9.75 8.42
CA LEU A 137 -15.13 -9.33 9.72
C LEU A 137 -14.44 -8.08 10.28
N GLY A 138 -13.17 -7.87 9.98
CA GLY A 138 -12.42 -6.67 10.38
C GLY A 138 -12.53 -5.49 9.41
N ALA A 139 -13.03 -5.74 8.18
CA ALA A 139 -13.05 -4.74 7.12
C ALA A 139 -13.91 -3.50 7.43
N PRO A 140 -15.11 -3.61 8.04
CA PRO A 140 -15.89 -2.42 8.42
C PRO A 140 -15.10 -1.47 9.31
N LEU A 141 -14.32 -2.01 10.25
CA LEU A 141 -13.49 -1.19 11.14
C LEU A 141 -12.32 -0.54 10.38
N SER A 142 -11.68 -1.26 9.46
CA SER A 142 -10.67 -0.69 8.56
C SER A 142 -11.22 0.50 7.75
N PHE A 143 -12.46 0.39 7.23
CA PHE A 143 -13.09 1.47 6.47
C PHE A 143 -13.37 2.74 7.28
N VAL A 144 -13.47 2.64 8.61
CA VAL A 144 -13.58 3.81 9.49
C VAL A 144 -12.19 4.34 9.87
N ARG A 145 -11.29 3.44 10.26
CA ARG A 145 -9.95 3.79 10.75
C ARG A 145 -9.08 4.43 9.69
N TYR A 146 -9.16 3.96 8.45
CA TYR A 146 -8.31 4.44 7.37
C TYR A 146 -8.59 5.92 7.03
N PRO A 147 -9.83 6.35 6.73
CA PRO A 147 -10.14 7.77 6.52
C PRO A 147 -9.88 8.64 7.75
N LEU A 148 -10.16 8.13 8.95
CA LEU A 148 -9.89 8.85 10.19
C LEU A 148 -8.38 9.11 10.37
N SER A 149 -7.56 8.07 10.18
CA SER A 149 -6.10 8.22 10.22
C SER A 149 -5.58 9.15 9.13
N LEU A 150 -6.22 9.19 7.96
CA LEU A 150 -5.88 10.13 6.89
C LEU A 150 -6.20 11.56 7.30
N GLY A 151 -7.40 11.80 7.84
CA GLY A 151 -7.82 13.13 8.31
C GLY A 151 -6.95 13.70 9.41
N LEU A 152 -6.49 12.85 10.35
CA LEU A 152 -5.57 13.25 11.41
C LEU A 152 -4.20 13.71 10.87
N LYS A 153 -3.71 13.07 9.81
CA LYS A 153 -2.38 13.33 9.24
C LYS A 153 -2.40 14.40 8.14
N SER A 154 -3.51 14.51 7.41
CA SER A 154 -3.69 15.44 6.31
C SER A 154 -5.17 15.76 6.10
N PRO A 155 -5.69 16.81 6.75
CA PRO A 155 -7.07 17.26 6.56
C PRO A 155 -7.39 17.59 5.09
N LEU A 156 -6.40 18.10 4.35
CA LEU A 156 -6.54 18.40 2.92
C LEU A 156 -6.84 17.13 2.10
N LEU A 157 -6.09 16.04 2.33
CA LEU A 157 -6.32 14.78 1.61
C LEU A 157 -7.69 14.17 1.95
N LEU A 158 -8.14 14.28 3.21
CA LEU A 158 -9.50 13.89 3.57
C LEU A 158 -10.55 14.73 2.85
N GLY A 159 -10.35 16.04 2.73
CA GLY A 159 -11.22 16.92 1.96
C GLY A 159 -11.31 16.52 0.49
N ILE A 160 -10.16 16.26 -0.14
CA ILE A 160 -10.10 15.79 -1.55
C ILE A 160 -10.82 14.44 -1.70
N LEU A 161 -10.58 13.48 -0.81
CA LEU A 161 -11.25 12.18 -0.84
C LEU A 161 -12.77 12.34 -0.69
N SER A 162 -13.21 13.23 0.21
CA SER A 162 -14.64 13.51 0.42
C SER A 162 -15.29 14.13 -0.82
N LEU A 163 -14.58 15.03 -1.52
CA LEU A 163 -15.04 15.60 -2.78
C LEU A 163 -15.15 14.55 -3.89
N ILE A 164 -14.18 13.65 -4.00
CA ILE A 164 -14.22 12.53 -4.97
C ILE A 164 -15.44 11.64 -4.68
N VAL A 165 -15.67 11.28 -3.42
CA VAL A 165 -16.84 10.47 -3.03
C VAL A 165 -18.13 11.20 -3.35
N LEU A 166 -18.24 12.51 -3.07
CA LEU A 166 -19.42 13.30 -3.41
C LEU A 166 -19.63 13.38 -4.93
N ALA A 167 -18.57 13.52 -5.72
CA ALA A 167 -18.64 13.53 -7.19
C ALA A 167 -19.06 12.15 -7.74
N ALA A 168 -18.57 11.06 -7.14
CA ALA A 168 -18.88 9.69 -7.56
C ALA A 168 -20.31 9.25 -7.19
N ASN A 169 -20.98 9.93 -6.25
CA ASN A 169 -22.36 9.67 -5.85
C ASN A 169 -23.38 10.58 -6.56
N GLN A 170 -23.02 11.18 -7.70
CA GLN A 170 -24.01 11.86 -8.53
C GLN A 170 -24.90 10.81 -9.21
N ASP A 171 -26.19 10.81 -8.86
CA ASP A 171 -27.18 9.88 -9.43
C ASP A 171 -27.42 10.16 -10.91
N PHE A 172 -27.47 9.08 -11.71
CA PHE A 172 -27.90 9.13 -13.11
C PHE A 172 -29.42 9.25 -13.17
N GLY A 173 -29.92 10.27 -13.89
CA GLY A 173 -31.35 10.48 -14.06
C GLY A 173 -31.93 9.55 -15.11
N ALA A 174 -33.16 9.08 -14.92
CA ALA A 174 -33.88 8.29 -15.94
C ALA A 174 -34.20 9.09 -17.22
N GLU A 175 -33.93 10.39 -17.25
CA GLU A 175 -34.14 11.31 -18.37
C GLU A 175 -32.86 11.66 -19.15
N ASP A 176 -31.72 11.06 -18.80
CA ASP A 176 -30.43 11.37 -19.45
C ASP A 176 -30.47 11.01 -20.95
N THR A 177 -30.06 11.96 -21.79
CA THR A 177 -29.97 11.77 -23.23
C THR A 177 -28.84 10.79 -23.60
N ALA A 178 -28.93 10.16 -24.78
CA ALA A 178 -27.88 9.25 -25.26
C ALA A 178 -26.48 9.90 -25.34
N LEU A 179 -26.42 11.22 -25.56
CA LEU A 179 -25.18 11.99 -25.58
C LEU A 179 -24.61 12.18 -24.17
N GLU A 180 -25.46 12.44 -23.17
CA GLU A 180 -25.06 12.55 -21.76
C GLU A 180 -24.57 11.20 -21.22
N LEU A 181 -25.25 10.11 -21.57
CA LEU A 181 -24.80 8.76 -21.22
C LEU A 181 -23.43 8.44 -21.86
N ALA A 182 -23.27 8.73 -23.15
CA ALA A 182 -22.00 8.51 -23.85
C ALA A 182 -20.86 9.36 -23.26
N GLY A 183 -21.13 10.62 -22.91
CA GLY A 183 -20.19 11.52 -22.25
C GLY A 183 -19.77 10.99 -20.88
N SER A 184 -20.73 10.55 -20.06
CA SER A 184 -20.48 9.98 -18.74
C SER A 184 -19.65 8.69 -18.81
N LEU A 185 -19.97 7.79 -19.74
CA LEU A 185 -19.19 6.57 -19.96
C LEU A 185 -17.76 6.87 -20.42
N ALA A 186 -17.59 7.84 -21.33
CA ALA A 186 -16.27 8.27 -21.78
C ALA A 186 -15.44 8.89 -20.63
N PHE A 187 -16.08 9.70 -19.78
CA PHE A 187 -15.44 10.27 -18.60
C PHE A 187 -15.06 9.20 -17.57
N ALA A 188 -15.96 8.25 -17.28
CA ALA A 188 -15.68 7.14 -16.37
C ALA A 188 -14.56 6.24 -16.90
N ALA A 189 -14.52 5.97 -18.21
CA ALA A 189 -13.43 5.22 -18.83
C ALA A 189 -12.10 5.98 -18.71
N PHE A 190 -12.10 7.28 -19.00
CA PHE A 190 -10.94 8.15 -18.84
C PHE A 190 -10.42 8.14 -17.39
N GLU A 191 -11.29 8.37 -16.42
CA GLU A 191 -10.95 8.33 -15.00
C GLU A 191 -10.38 6.97 -14.61
N THR A 192 -11.02 5.88 -15.05
CA THR A 192 -10.56 4.51 -14.78
C THR A 192 -9.17 4.25 -15.33
N ILE A 193 -8.86 4.73 -16.55
CA ILE A 193 -7.53 4.57 -17.15
C ILE A 193 -6.47 5.36 -16.38
N VAL A 194 -6.74 6.64 -16.10
CA VAL A 194 -5.80 7.53 -15.40
C VAL A 194 -5.55 7.03 -13.98
N LEU A 195 -6.60 6.80 -13.20
CA LEU A 195 -6.49 6.29 -11.84
C LEU A 195 -5.92 4.88 -11.82
N GLY A 196 -6.34 4.01 -12.74
CA GLY A 196 -5.83 2.65 -12.86
C GLY A 196 -4.32 2.62 -13.05
N ARG A 197 -3.77 3.42 -13.97
CA ARG A 197 -2.30 3.50 -14.15
C ARG A 197 -1.60 4.12 -12.96
N VAL A 198 -2.15 5.16 -12.35
CA VAL A 198 -1.56 5.74 -11.13
C VAL A 198 -1.48 4.69 -10.01
N LEU A 199 -2.59 3.99 -9.75
CA LEU A 199 -2.68 2.98 -8.69
C LEU A 199 -1.76 1.79 -8.95
N LEU A 200 -1.77 1.25 -10.17
CA LEU A 200 -1.06 0.02 -10.50
C LEU A 200 0.41 0.25 -10.80
N VAL A 201 0.77 1.35 -11.47
CA VAL A 201 2.16 1.61 -11.86
C VAL A 201 2.88 2.42 -10.78
N ALA A 202 2.46 3.67 -10.57
CA ALA A 202 3.17 4.59 -9.68
C ALA A 202 3.11 4.18 -8.21
N LEU A 203 1.93 3.77 -7.74
CA LEU A 203 1.72 3.46 -6.32
C LEU A 203 2.01 2.02 -5.96
N LEU A 204 2.04 1.11 -6.94
CA LEU A 204 2.20 -0.32 -6.69
C LEU A 204 3.48 -0.88 -7.33
N GLU A 205 3.55 -1.02 -8.65
CA GLU A 205 4.67 -1.66 -9.33
C GLU A 205 6.01 -1.00 -9.00
N GLU A 206 6.16 0.30 -9.27
CA GLU A 206 7.42 1.02 -9.06
C GLU A 206 7.81 1.04 -7.57
N ARG A 207 6.82 1.15 -6.68
CA ARG A 207 7.02 1.14 -5.23
C ARG A 207 7.42 -0.25 -4.72
N ASN A 208 6.92 -1.34 -5.31
CA ASN A 208 7.35 -2.71 -5.00
C ASN A 208 8.86 -2.90 -5.22
N TYR A 209 9.42 -2.32 -6.30
CA TYR A 209 10.86 -2.36 -6.53
C TYR A 209 11.64 -1.66 -5.42
N VAL A 210 11.19 -0.48 -4.99
CA VAL A 210 11.86 0.25 -3.91
C VAL A 210 11.78 -0.52 -2.58
N LEU A 211 10.61 -1.06 -2.26
CA LEU A 211 10.40 -1.88 -1.06
C LEU A 211 11.32 -3.11 -1.07
N ALA A 212 11.32 -3.90 -2.15
CA ALA A 212 12.16 -5.09 -2.27
C ALA A 212 13.66 -4.75 -2.16
N ARG A 213 14.11 -3.69 -2.84
CA ARG A 213 15.51 -3.22 -2.77
C ARG A 213 15.89 -2.82 -1.34
N ASN A 214 15.05 -2.05 -0.66
CA ASN A 214 15.34 -1.56 0.69
C ASN A 214 15.27 -2.68 1.74
N ILE A 215 14.37 -3.66 1.56
CA ILE A 215 14.33 -4.88 2.39
C ILE A 215 15.64 -5.67 2.24
N ARG A 216 16.14 -5.86 1.01
CA ARG A 216 17.45 -6.50 0.78
C ARG A 216 18.58 -5.73 1.42
N LYS A 217 18.59 -4.40 1.30
CA LYS A 217 19.59 -3.55 1.95
C LYS A 217 19.56 -3.72 3.48
N ALA A 218 18.37 -3.77 4.06
CA ALA A 218 18.19 -4.03 5.48
C ALA A 218 18.70 -5.43 5.86
N ALA A 219 18.55 -6.42 4.98
CA ALA A 219 19.12 -7.76 5.14
C ALA A 219 20.64 -7.79 5.16
N PHE A 220 21.28 -7.10 4.22
CA PHE A 220 22.74 -7.01 4.17
C PHE A 220 23.34 -6.31 5.40
N GLY A 221 22.61 -5.38 6.01
CA GLY A 221 23.02 -4.73 7.26
C GLY A 221 22.84 -5.60 8.51
N ALA A 222 22.17 -6.75 8.40
CA ALA A 222 21.90 -7.66 9.51
C ALA A 222 22.94 -8.79 9.60
N LYS A 223 22.98 -9.49 10.74
CA LYS A 223 23.82 -10.69 10.92
C LYS A 223 23.36 -11.80 9.95
N PRO A 224 24.29 -12.58 9.36
CA PRO A 224 23.98 -13.53 8.28
C PRO A 224 22.94 -14.60 8.61
N ASP A 225 22.79 -14.99 9.87
CA ASP A 225 21.84 -16.05 10.30
C ASP A 225 20.53 -15.49 10.91
N GLY A 226 20.11 -14.30 10.48
CA GLY A 226 18.96 -13.57 11.03
C GLY A 226 17.69 -13.63 10.19
N THR A 227 16.54 -13.65 10.85
CA THR A 227 15.23 -13.47 10.21
C THR A 227 14.91 -11.97 10.05
N ILE A 228 14.30 -11.61 8.92
CA ILE A 228 13.73 -10.28 8.68
C ILE A 228 12.23 -10.45 8.52
N VAL A 229 11.47 -9.65 9.25
CA VAL A 229 10.02 -9.60 9.10
C VAL A 229 9.67 -8.29 8.39
N ALA A 230 9.22 -8.41 7.14
CA ALA A 230 8.73 -7.28 6.36
C ALA A 230 7.21 -7.14 6.53
N VAL A 231 6.74 -5.97 6.98
CA VAL A 231 5.34 -5.66 7.20
C VAL A 231 4.89 -4.65 6.15
N LEU A 232 4.10 -5.15 5.20
CA LEU A 232 3.67 -4.44 4.01
C LEU A 232 2.14 -4.40 3.93
N GLY A 233 1.63 -3.37 3.26
CA GLY A 233 0.29 -3.29 2.75
C GLY A 233 0.02 -4.46 1.81
N MET A 234 -1.21 -4.96 1.85
CA MET A 234 -1.59 -6.21 1.20
C MET A 234 -1.35 -6.21 -0.32
N ALA A 235 -1.55 -5.06 -0.97
CA ALA A 235 -1.33 -4.93 -2.41
C ALA A 235 0.15 -5.18 -2.78
N HIS A 236 1.09 -4.82 -1.90
CA HIS A 236 2.52 -4.94 -2.15
C HIS A 236 3.07 -6.35 -1.94
N LEU A 237 2.38 -7.20 -1.17
CA LEU A 237 2.93 -8.49 -0.74
C LEU A 237 3.35 -9.39 -1.90
N ASN A 238 2.49 -9.54 -2.91
CA ASN A 238 2.74 -10.43 -4.04
C ASN A 238 3.91 -9.94 -4.90
N GLY A 239 3.87 -8.67 -5.30
CA GLY A 239 4.91 -8.06 -6.10
C GLY A 239 6.27 -8.01 -5.39
N VAL A 240 6.30 -7.67 -4.10
CA VAL A 240 7.55 -7.65 -3.33
C VAL A 240 8.09 -9.06 -3.13
N ALA A 241 7.25 -10.06 -2.82
CA ALA A 241 7.69 -11.44 -2.68
C ALA A 241 8.35 -11.96 -3.97
N ALA A 242 7.69 -11.79 -5.12
CA ALA A 242 8.22 -12.18 -6.42
C ALA A 242 9.56 -11.49 -6.72
N LEU A 243 9.63 -10.19 -6.45
CA LEU A 243 10.86 -9.43 -6.64
C LEU A 243 11.99 -9.93 -5.76
N LEU A 244 11.73 -10.24 -4.48
CA LEU A 244 12.73 -10.73 -3.53
C LEU A 244 13.34 -12.08 -3.95
N GLU A 245 12.54 -13.00 -4.49
CA GLU A 245 13.04 -14.29 -5.00
C GLU A 245 13.71 -14.17 -6.37
N SER A 246 13.30 -13.20 -7.20
CA SER A 246 13.97 -12.96 -8.46
C SER A 246 15.42 -12.52 -8.22
N SER A 247 16.38 -13.15 -8.89
CA SER A 247 17.81 -12.79 -8.84
C SER A 247 18.12 -11.43 -9.47
N ARG A 248 17.10 -10.70 -9.96
CA ARG A 248 17.23 -9.32 -10.41
C ARG A 248 17.54 -8.41 -9.22
N ILE A 249 18.82 -8.10 -9.09
CA ILE A 249 19.28 -6.88 -8.44
C ILE A 249 18.93 -5.75 -9.42
N VAL A 250 17.93 -4.94 -9.07
CA VAL A 250 17.63 -3.67 -9.75
C VAL A 250 18.23 -2.53 -8.96
#